data_AF-A0A7K4HRZ5-F1
#
_entry.id   AF-A0A7K4HRZ5-F1
#
_cell.length_a   1.000
_cell.length_b   1.000
_cell.length_c   1.000
_cell.angle_alpha   90.00
_cell.angle_beta   90.00
_cell.angle_gamma   90.00
#
_symmetry.space_group_name_H-M   'P 1'
#
loop_
_entity.id
_entity.type
_entity.pdbx_description
1 polymer ?
#
loop_
_entity_poly.entity_id
_entity_poly.type
_entity_poly.pdbx_seq_one_letter_code
_entity_poly.pdbx_strand_id
1 'polypeptide(L)'
;MTTVYDIPAEMLIPQVARELKELPAIRPPEWAAFAKTGIHKEMPPEDPDWWYVRAASILRRIYIDGPVGVERLRTAYGGNRDRGSNPNQFRKGSGSILRKALQQLEAEGFVEKVKGGRQVSAKGQSFIDGVAHSLREAATKATPALAQY
;
A
#
# COMPACT_ATOMS: atom_id res chain seq x y z
N MET A 1 -20.35 10.58 -4.03
CA MET A 1 -19.34 9.66 -4.58
C MET A 1 -18.45 9.26 -3.42
N THR A 2 -18.36 7.98 -3.09
CA THR A 2 -17.51 7.48 -2.00
C THR A 2 -16.06 7.47 -2.45
N THR A 3 -15.20 8.03 -1.62
CA THR A 3 -13.76 8.11 -1.86
C THR A 3 -13.01 7.28 -0.82
N VAL A 4 -11.71 7.13 -1.05
CA VAL A 4 -10.76 6.51 -0.11
C VAL A 4 -10.79 7.10 1.32
N TYR A 5 -11.27 8.34 1.47
CA TYR A 5 -11.35 9.02 2.77
C TYR A 5 -12.55 8.58 3.62
N ASP A 6 -13.58 8.04 2.99
CA ASP A 6 -14.86 7.74 3.65
C ASP A 6 -14.86 6.35 4.30
N ILE A 7 -13.80 5.56 4.09
CA ILE A 7 -13.74 4.15 4.48
C ILE A 7 -12.50 3.86 5.32
N PRO A 8 -12.64 3.08 6.41
CA PRO A 8 -11.49 2.63 7.18
C PRO A 8 -10.46 1.90 6.33
N ALA A 9 -9.18 2.27 6.50
CA ALA A 9 -8.07 1.67 5.75
C ALA A 9 -7.96 0.16 5.97
N GLU A 10 -8.32 -0.31 7.16
CA GLU A 10 -8.31 -1.72 7.55
C GLU A 10 -9.27 -2.57 6.71
N MET A 11 -10.36 -1.99 6.21
CA MET A 11 -11.31 -2.69 5.33
C MET A 11 -10.92 -2.54 3.86
N LEU A 12 -10.44 -1.36 3.48
CA LEU A 12 -10.10 -1.06 2.09
C LEU A 12 -8.88 -1.86 1.60
N ILE A 13 -7.80 -1.91 2.39
CA ILE A 13 -6.52 -2.49 1.96
C ILE A 13 -6.64 -3.99 1.62
N PRO A 14 -7.28 -4.84 2.45
CA PRO A 14 -7.43 -6.26 2.13
C PRO A 14 -8.26 -6.49 0.87
N GLN A 15 -9.32 -5.72 0.65
CA GLN A 15 -10.17 -5.88 -0.53
C GLN A 15 -9.43 -5.46 -1.81
N VAL A 16 -8.74 -4.31 -1.78
CA VAL A 16 -7.88 -3.89 -2.89
C VAL A 16 -6.80 -4.95 -3.16
N ALA A 17 -6.19 -5.54 -2.12
CA ALA A 17 -5.19 -6.58 -2.29
C ALA A 17 -5.73 -7.83 -3.01
N ARG A 18 -7.00 -8.20 -2.77
CA ARG A 18 -7.65 -9.32 -3.48
C ARG A 18 -7.81 -9.03 -4.95
N GLU A 19 -8.29 -7.84 -5.30
CA GLU A 19 -8.46 -7.45 -6.71
C GLU A 19 -7.11 -7.30 -7.43
N LEU A 20 -6.08 -6.77 -6.75
CA LEU A 20 -4.73 -6.72 -7.31
C LEU A 20 -4.12 -8.10 -7.54
N LYS A 21 -4.58 -9.14 -6.84
CA LYS A 21 -4.12 -10.53 -7.01
C LYS A 21 -4.65 -11.17 -8.30
N GLU A 22 -5.80 -10.72 -8.79
CA GLU A 22 -6.37 -11.19 -10.06
C GLU A 22 -5.62 -10.63 -11.28
N LEU A 23 -4.89 -9.52 -11.10
CA LEU A 23 -4.17 -8.86 -12.18
C LEU A 23 -2.83 -9.55 -12.48
N PRO A 24 -2.56 -9.96 -13.73
CA PRO A 24 -1.34 -10.69 -14.06
C PRO A 24 -0.07 -9.82 -13.99
N ALA A 25 -0.22 -8.50 -14.05
CA ALA A 25 0.90 -7.54 -14.01
C ALA A 25 1.54 -7.41 -12.62
N ILE A 26 0.78 -7.68 -11.55
CA ILE A 26 1.24 -7.54 -10.18
C ILE A 26 1.55 -8.95 -9.68
N ARG A 27 2.83 -9.29 -9.64
CA ARG A 27 3.30 -10.59 -9.14
C ARG A 27 4.41 -10.41 -8.14
N PRO A 28 4.46 -11.19 -7.05
CA PRO A 28 5.59 -11.15 -6.15
C PRO A 28 6.86 -11.57 -6.93
N PRO A 29 7.97 -10.83 -6.81
CA PRO A 29 9.24 -11.29 -7.35
C PRO A 29 9.73 -12.53 -6.58
N GLU A 30 10.57 -13.36 -7.20
CA GLU A 30 11.00 -14.65 -6.63
C GLU A 30 11.60 -14.53 -5.22
N TRP A 31 12.35 -13.46 -4.96
CA TRP A 31 12.98 -13.21 -3.66
C TRP A 31 11.99 -12.76 -2.57
N ALA A 32 10.75 -12.38 -2.92
CA ALA A 32 9.77 -11.85 -1.95
C ALA A 32 9.37 -12.87 -0.89
N ALA A 33 9.44 -14.17 -1.19
CA ALA A 33 9.16 -15.24 -0.24
C ALA A 33 10.21 -15.34 0.89
N PHE A 34 11.44 -14.88 0.63
CA PHE A 34 12.57 -15.04 1.55
C PHE A 34 13.01 -13.73 2.21
N ALA A 35 12.59 -12.59 1.65
CA ALA A 35 13.05 -11.29 2.09
C ALA A 35 12.21 -10.70 3.22
N LYS A 36 12.90 -10.09 4.19
CA LYS A 36 12.26 -9.19 5.14
C LYS A 36 11.91 -7.83 4.52
N THR A 37 10.88 -7.18 5.05
CA THR A 37 10.34 -5.93 4.47
C THR A 37 11.19 -4.68 4.73
N GLY A 38 12.17 -4.77 5.64
CA GLY A 38 13.09 -3.69 5.94
C GLY A 38 14.12 -4.08 6.99
N ILE A 39 15.08 -3.19 7.24
CA ILE A 39 16.12 -3.43 8.25
C ILE A 39 15.59 -3.43 9.68
N HIS A 40 14.45 -2.76 9.92
CA HIS A 40 13.77 -2.69 11.21
C HIS A 40 12.93 -3.94 11.52
N LYS A 41 12.82 -4.89 10.57
CA LYS A 41 12.19 -6.18 10.82
C LYS A 41 13.25 -7.24 11.10
N GLU A 42 12.89 -8.16 11.98
CA GLU A 42 13.71 -9.31 12.36
C GLU A 42 13.31 -10.53 11.54
N MET A 43 12.01 -10.80 11.44
CA MET A 43 11.44 -11.89 10.67
C MET A 43 10.79 -11.42 9.35
N PRO A 44 10.75 -12.28 8.31
CA PRO A 44 9.92 -12.06 7.13
C PRO A 44 8.42 -12.01 7.47
N PRO A 45 7.57 -11.47 6.57
CA PRO A 45 6.12 -11.53 6.74
C PRO A 45 5.61 -12.96 6.78
N GLU A 46 4.65 -13.24 7.67
CA GLU A 46 3.98 -14.54 7.79
C GLU A 46 2.93 -14.76 6.69
N ASP A 47 2.26 -13.68 6.27
CA ASP A 47 1.26 -13.74 5.21
C ASP A 47 1.93 -13.97 3.85
N PRO A 48 1.63 -15.06 3.12
CA PRO A 48 2.20 -15.32 1.80
C PRO A 48 1.78 -14.28 0.76
N ASP A 49 0.63 -13.63 0.93
CA ASP A 49 0.08 -12.61 0.03
C ASP A 49 0.51 -11.17 0.43
N TRP A 50 1.50 -11.04 1.32
CA TRP A 50 1.94 -9.73 1.84
C TRP A 50 2.34 -8.73 0.75
N TRP A 51 2.77 -9.22 -0.42
CA TRP A 51 3.13 -8.38 -1.56
C TRP A 51 1.94 -7.57 -2.08
N TYR A 52 0.77 -8.20 -2.19
CA TYR A 52 -0.46 -7.55 -2.65
C TYR A 52 -0.98 -6.56 -1.62
N VAL A 53 -0.92 -6.92 -0.34
CA VAL A 53 -1.24 -6.01 0.77
C VAL A 53 -0.32 -4.79 0.76
N ARG A 54 0.98 -5.00 0.48
CA ARG A 54 1.95 -3.91 0.35
C ARG A 54 1.63 -3.02 -0.85
N ALA A 55 1.33 -3.60 -2.01
CA ALA A 55 0.97 -2.85 -3.21
C ALA A 55 -0.30 -2.01 -3.01
N ALA A 56 -1.35 -2.61 -2.42
CA ALA A 56 -2.59 -1.92 -2.06
C ALA A 56 -2.34 -0.75 -1.10
N SER A 57 -1.53 -0.98 -0.05
CA SER A 57 -1.15 0.07 0.89
C SER A 57 -0.39 1.22 0.22
N ILE A 58 0.54 0.92 -0.69
CA ILE A 58 1.31 1.94 -1.43
C ILE A 58 0.38 2.75 -2.32
N LEU A 59 -0.53 2.08 -3.04
CA LEU A 59 -1.48 2.72 -3.93
C LEU A 59 -2.38 3.69 -3.15
N ARG A 60 -2.93 3.27 -2.00
CA ARG A 60 -3.69 4.14 -1.09
C ARG A 60 -2.85 5.33 -0.60
N ARG A 61 -1.57 5.10 -0.28
CA ARG A 61 -0.70 6.16 0.23
C ARG A 61 -0.42 7.24 -0.82
N ILE A 62 -0.19 6.84 -2.08
CA ILE A 62 0.02 7.78 -3.18
C ILE A 62 -1.27 8.55 -3.49
N TYR A 63 -2.43 7.91 -3.37
CA TYR A 63 -3.72 8.59 -3.51
C TYR A 63 -3.86 9.75 -2.52
N ILE A 64 -3.51 9.52 -1.25
CA ILE A 64 -3.69 10.50 -0.16
C ILE A 64 -2.60 11.58 -0.14
N ASP A 65 -1.34 11.16 -0.27
CA ASP A 65 -0.18 12.05 -0.03
C ASP A 65 0.26 12.83 -1.28
N GLY A 66 -0.41 12.62 -2.43
CA GLY A 66 -0.12 13.27 -3.71
C GLY A 66 1.11 12.68 -4.42
N PRO A 67 1.92 13.47 -5.14
CA PRO A 67 3.12 12.95 -5.79
C PRO A 67 4.15 12.48 -4.74
N VAL A 68 4.42 11.18 -4.69
CA VAL A 68 5.35 10.58 -3.71
C VAL A 68 6.52 9.88 -4.41
N GLY A 69 7.73 10.11 -3.90
CA GLY A 69 8.94 9.39 -4.29
C GLY A 69 9.25 8.19 -3.39
N VAL A 70 10.14 7.31 -3.84
CA VAL A 70 10.57 6.12 -3.08
C VAL A 70 11.12 6.50 -1.71
N GLU A 71 11.87 7.61 -1.60
CA GLU A 71 12.49 8.00 -0.33
C GLU A 71 11.48 8.39 0.75
N ARG A 72 10.40 9.09 0.37
CA ARG A 72 9.31 9.44 1.31
C ARG A 72 8.54 8.19 1.73
N LEU A 73 8.28 7.26 0.81
CA LEU A 73 7.68 5.96 1.13
C LEU A 73 8.56 5.12 2.05
N ARG A 74 9.89 5.16 1.91
CA ARG A 74 10.81 4.45 2.81
C ARG A 74 10.73 4.98 4.25
N THR A 75 10.44 6.26 4.43
CA THR A 75 10.17 6.81 5.76
C THR A 75 8.80 6.37 6.27
N ALA A 76 7.76 6.40 5.42
CA ALA A 76 6.41 5.96 5.81
C ALA A 76 6.34 4.47 6.19
N TYR A 77 7.09 3.62 5.50
CA TYR A 77 7.23 2.18 5.80
C TYR A 77 8.50 1.86 6.60
N GLY A 78 9.06 2.87 7.28
CA GLY A 78 10.11 2.68 8.28
C GLY A 78 9.53 2.30 9.62
N GLY A 79 10.41 1.93 10.55
CA GLY A 79 10.00 1.54 11.89
C GLY A 79 11.12 1.67 12.89
N ASN A 80 10.76 1.50 14.15
CA ASN A 80 11.74 1.40 15.22
C ASN A 80 12.52 0.08 15.08
N ARG A 81 13.84 0.15 15.20
CA ARG A 81 14.70 -1.04 15.15
C ARG A 81 15.33 -1.28 16.51
N ASP A 82 15.18 -2.50 17.01
CA ASP A 82 15.96 -3.01 18.14
C ASP A 82 17.42 -3.22 17.70
N ARG A 83 18.34 -2.68 18.50
CA ARG A 83 19.80 -2.74 18.29
C ARG A 83 20.50 -3.53 19.39
N GLY A 84 19.78 -4.40 20.10
CA GLY A 84 20.28 -5.18 21.21
C GLY A 84 20.56 -4.30 22.42
N SER A 85 21.81 -4.28 22.89
CA SER A 85 22.20 -3.47 24.05
C SER A 85 22.17 -1.95 23.80
N ASN A 86 22.06 -1.51 22.54
CA ASN A 86 22.03 -0.10 22.19
C ASN A 86 20.60 0.46 22.15
N PRO A 87 20.38 1.75 22.46
CA PRO A 87 19.05 2.35 22.36
C PRO A 87 18.42 2.21 20.97
N ASN A 88 17.10 2.03 21.00
CA ASN A 88 16.25 1.90 19.82
C ASN A 88 16.31 3.15 18.95
N GLN A 89 16.37 2.94 17.64
CA GLN A 89 16.39 4.04 16.67
C GLN A 89 15.51 3.73 15.46
N PHE A 90 14.89 4.79 14.93
CA PHE A 90 14.15 4.71 13.68
C PHE A 90 15.07 4.32 12.51
N ARG A 91 14.59 3.41 11.67
CA ARG A 91 15.23 3.02 10.42
C ARG A 91 14.22 2.92 9.29
N LYS A 92 14.64 3.41 8.12
CA LYS A 92 13.84 3.43 6.90
C LYS A 92 13.53 2.01 6.39
N GLY A 93 12.42 1.87 5.69
CA GLY A 93 11.99 0.65 5.01
C GLY A 93 12.85 0.30 3.79
N SER A 94 12.63 -0.91 3.26
CA SER A 94 13.34 -1.40 2.07
C SER A 94 12.94 -0.62 0.82
N GLY A 95 13.93 -0.05 0.12
CA GLY A 95 13.69 0.65 -1.13
C GLY A 95 13.40 -0.29 -2.31
N SER A 96 13.92 -1.53 -2.27
CA SER A 96 13.77 -2.50 -3.38
C SER A 96 12.33 -2.97 -3.53
N ILE A 97 11.67 -3.26 -2.41
CA ILE A 97 10.25 -3.66 -2.36
C ILE A 97 9.37 -2.54 -2.93
N LEU A 98 9.53 -1.33 -2.40
CA LEU A 98 8.74 -0.17 -2.80
C LEU A 98 8.94 0.15 -4.29
N ARG A 99 10.19 0.11 -4.78
CA ARG A 99 10.49 0.38 -6.19
C ARG A 99 9.87 -0.65 -7.11
N LYS A 100 9.95 -1.94 -6.77
CA LYS A 100 9.41 -3.02 -7.60
C LYS A 100 7.88 -3.03 -7.62
N ALA A 101 7.24 -2.82 -6.47
CA ALA A 101 5.78 -2.65 -6.41
C ALA A 101 5.32 -1.45 -7.24
N LEU A 102 6.01 -0.30 -7.15
CA LEU A 102 5.72 0.88 -7.98
C LEU A 102 5.87 0.61 -9.47
N GLN A 103 6.92 -0.11 -9.89
CA GLN A 103 7.11 -0.48 -11.30
C GLN A 103 5.96 -1.36 -11.82
N GLN A 104 5.44 -2.27 -11.01
CA GLN A 104 4.30 -3.11 -11.39
C GLN A 104 2.99 -2.32 -11.47
N LEU A 105 2.74 -1.44 -10.51
CA LEU A 105 1.57 -0.54 -10.53
C LEU A 105 1.62 0.46 -11.70
N GLU A 106 2.82 0.89 -12.09
CA GLU A 106 3.06 1.74 -13.26
C GLU A 106 2.83 0.96 -14.57
N ALA A 107 3.23 -0.32 -14.64
CA ALA A 107 2.98 -1.17 -15.80
C ALA A 107 1.48 -1.45 -16.04
N GLU A 108 0.70 -1.58 -14.97
CA GLU A 108 -0.77 -1.72 -15.05
C GLU A 108 -1.49 -0.38 -15.33
N GLY A 109 -0.77 0.75 -15.24
CA GLY A 109 -1.29 2.08 -15.49
C GLY A 109 -2.13 2.66 -14.35
N PHE A 110 -1.97 2.16 -13.11
CA PHE A 110 -2.60 2.75 -11.92
C PHE A 110 -1.84 3.95 -11.37
N VAL A 111 -0.54 4.03 -11.67
CA VAL A 111 0.35 5.08 -11.18
C VAL A 111 1.12 5.66 -12.36
N GLU A 112 1.24 6.98 -12.39
CA GLU A 112 1.95 7.73 -13.41
C GLU A 112 3.13 8.48 -12.80
N LYS A 113 4.18 8.64 -13.62
CA LYS A 113 5.38 9.39 -13.22
C LYS A 113 5.17 10.88 -13.50
N VAL A 114 5.31 11.69 -12.46
CA VAL A 114 5.18 13.16 -12.53
C VAL A 114 6.47 13.81 -12.06
N LYS A 115 6.72 15.07 -12.45
CA LYS A 115 7.86 15.85 -11.95
C LYS A 115 7.77 15.95 -10.42
N GLY A 116 8.67 15.27 -9.71
CA GLY A 116 8.70 15.21 -8.24
C GLY A 116 8.29 13.87 -7.62
N GLY A 117 7.85 12.89 -8.41
CA GLY A 117 7.55 11.55 -7.89
C GLY A 117 6.61 10.75 -8.78
N ARG A 118 5.65 10.10 -8.13
CA ARG A 118 4.60 9.31 -8.76
C ARG A 118 3.25 9.70 -8.20
N GLN A 119 2.23 9.80 -9.05
CA GLN A 119 0.86 10.14 -8.71
C GLN A 119 -0.08 9.04 -9.20
N VAL A 120 -1.25 8.91 -8.59
CA VAL A 120 -2.29 7.98 -9.07
C VAL A 120 -2.86 8.49 -10.39
N SER A 121 -3.03 7.60 -11.37
CA SER A 121 -3.68 7.89 -12.65
C SER A 121 -5.21 7.97 -12.51
N ALA A 122 -5.91 8.48 -13.52
CA ALA A 122 -7.38 8.44 -13.52
C ALA A 122 -7.93 7.00 -13.43
N LYS A 123 -7.28 6.04 -14.10
CA LYS A 123 -7.61 4.60 -13.99
C LYS A 123 -7.42 4.09 -12.56
N GLY A 124 -6.31 4.46 -11.91
CA GLY A 124 -6.02 4.09 -10.53
C GLY A 124 -7.00 4.70 -9.52
N GLN A 125 -7.39 5.96 -9.70
CA GLN A 125 -8.39 6.62 -8.86
C GLN A 125 -9.75 5.93 -8.99
N SER A 126 -10.23 5.74 -10.22
CA SER A 126 -11.50 5.07 -10.48
C SER A 126 -11.55 3.65 -9.93
N PHE A 127 -10.42 2.93 -9.98
CA PHE A 127 -10.32 1.59 -9.41
C PHE A 127 -10.51 1.62 -7.88
N ILE A 128 -9.71 2.40 -7.15
CA ILE A 128 -9.78 2.41 -5.68
C ILE A 128 -11.13 2.97 -5.19
N ASP A 129 -11.65 4.02 -5.85
CA ASP A 129 -12.95 4.59 -5.49
C ASP A 129 -14.11 3.62 -5.81
N GLY A 130 -13.98 2.81 -6.85
CA GLY A 130 -14.92 1.71 -7.14
C GLY A 130 -14.92 0.64 -6.04
N VAL A 131 -13.73 0.22 -5.59
CA VAL A 131 -13.60 -0.70 -4.44
C VAL A 131 -14.18 -0.08 -3.18
N ALA A 132 -13.88 1.20 -2.94
CA ALA A 132 -14.44 1.93 -1.82
C ALA A 132 -15.97 1.92 -1.86
N HIS A 133 -16.57 2.21 -3.01
CA HIS A 133 -18.02 2.18 -3.17
C HIS A 133 -18.64 0.83 -2.80
N SER A 134 -18.02 -0.27 -3.23
CA SER A 134 -18.49 -1.62 -2.91
C SER A 134 -18.48 -1.92 -1.41
N LEU A 135 -17.54 -1.32 -0.66
CA LEU A 135 -17.38 -1.53 0.77
C LEU A 135 -18.23 -0.59 1.62
N ARG A 136 -18.93 0.39 1.03
CA ARG A 136 -19.71 1.38 1.78
C ARG A 136 -20.70 0.71 2.74
N GLU A 137 -21.49 -0.25 2.25
CA GLU A 137 -22.50 -0.92 3.07
C GLU A 137 -21.88 -1.72 4.23
N ALA A 138 -20.74 -2.39 3.98
CA ALA A 138 -20.02 -3.12 5.00
C ALA A 138 -19.41 -2.18 6.06
N ALA A 139 -18.86 -1.05 5.61
CA ALA A 139 -18.30 -0.03 6.48
C ALA A 139 -19.37 0.62 7.36
N THR A 140 -20.55 0.94 6.80
CA THR A 140 -21.68 1.50 7.57
C THR A 140 -22.19 0.53 8.64
N LYS A 141 -22.20 -0.78 8.36
CA LYS A 141 -22.58 -1.81 9.35
C LYS A 141 -21.56 -1.92 10.48
N ALA A 142 -20.27 -1.89 10.15
CA ALA A 142 -19.19 -2.01 11.13
C ALA A 142 -18.99 -0.74 11.96
N THR A 143 -19.30 0.43 11.40
CA THR A 143 -19.22 1.71 12.11
C THR A 143 -20.48 2.52 11.79
N PRO A 144 -21.52 2.43 12.64
CA PRO A 144 -22.80 3.10 12.43
C PRO A 144 -22.68 4.63 12.28
N ALA A 145 -21.62 5.23 12.83
CA ALA A 145 -21.33 6.66 12.68
C ALA A 145 -21.04 7.09 11.23
N LEU A 146 -20.61 6.17 10.37
CA LEU A 146 -20.40 6.43 8.94
C LEU A 146 -21.70 6.53 8.15
N ALA A 147 -22.86 6.20 8.74
CA ALA A 147 -24.16 6.32 8.06
C ALA A 147 -24.57 7.79 7.81
N GLN A 148 -24.00 8.74 8.55
CA GLN A 148 -24.36 10.15 8.48
C GLN A 148 -23.60 10.93 7.40
N TYR A 149 -22.63 10.31 6.73
CA TYR A 149 -21.76 10.90 5.70
C TYR A 149 -21.68 9.99 4.45
#